data_AF-E4SB46-F1
#
_entry.id   AF-E4SB46-F1
#
_cell.length_a   1.000
_cell.length_b   1.000
_cell.length_c   1.000
_cell.angle_alpha   90.00
_cell.angle_beta   90.00
_cell.angle_gamma   90.00
#
_symmetry.space_group_name_H-M   'P 1'
#
loop_
_entity.id
_entity.type
_entity.pdbx_description
1 polymer ?
#
loop_
_entity_poly.entity_id
_entity_poly.type
_entity_poly.pdbx_seq_one_letter_code
_entity_poly.pdbx_strand_id
1 'polypeptide(L)'
;MLMKFSKKLVAIVVLIAFAVALIPFYSHAADFPVTVKDGKGYSITVKQKPQRILSLALQTDEILLNMVSANRIVGLSIFADDKNNSNVVNLAKNVKGRYSSNDIEKIIAAKPDLVIVPYYIDKSKYDLLKKGLKCPIYVSLNPNSIVNIKQEIINLSKLTGEIQKGQALIKYMDDKINFVQKKVKYLRKKKYVLFYTYYFNSTYGKNTTQHEIAKYAGVINIAAVAGLKGWPTISKEQILEWDPDIIVIPSASYNPKKTSQQYVEEFKKDPAFKNLKAVKNNSVIILDDRHVQTVSHYIVEGIYDLAKAAYPYLFK
;
A
#
# COMPACT_ATOMS: atom_id res chain seq x y z
N MET A 1 -53.60 -29.79 35.04
CA MET A 1 -53.72 -28.37 35.47
C MET A 1 -53.05 -27.51 34.40
N LEU A 2 -53.80 -27.12 33.37
CA LEU A 2 -53.29 -26.37 32.20
C LEU A 2 -53.53 -24.87 32.43
N MET A 3 -52.46 -24.11 32.67
CA MET A 3 -52.53 -22.65 32.82
C MET A 3 -52.89 -22.00 31.47
N LYS A 4 -54.09 -21.41 31.42
CA LYS A 4 -54.52 -20.51 30.34
C LYS A 4 -53.72 -19.20 30.45
N PHE A 5 -52.69 -19.03 29.63
CA PHE A 5 -52.08 -17.71 29.43
C PHE A 5 -53.03 -16.83 28.62
N SER A 6 -53.31 -15.62 29.13
CA SER A 6 -54.21 -14.67 28.48
C SER A 6 -53.56 -14.14 27.18
N LYS A 7 -54.34 -14.07 26.10
CA LYS A 7 -53.89 -13.56 24.79
C LYS A 7 -53.29 -12.14 24.85
N LYS A 8 -53.59 -11.37 25.92
CA LYS A 8 -53.03 -10.03 26.15
C LYS A 8 -51.55 -10.06 26.62
N LEU A 9 -51.11 -11.12 27.31
CA LEU A 9 -49.71 -11.21 27.78
C LEU A 9 -48.74 -11.56 26.64
N VAL A 10 -49.19 -12.38 25.69
CA VAL A 10 -48.40 -12.74 24.49
C VAL A 10 -48.21 -11.54 23.56
N ALA A 11 -49.22 -10.67 23.43
CA ALA A 11 -49.12 -9.47 22.60
C ALA A 11 -48.11 -8.43 23.15
N ILE A 12 -47.99 -8.31 24.48
CA ILE A 12 -47.05 -7.37 25.11
C ILE A 12 -45.60 -7.86 25.00
N VAL A 13 -45.36 -9.18 25.10
CA VAL A 13 -44.01 -9.75 24.91
C VAL A 13 -43.55 -9.66 23.45
N VAL A 14 -44.46 -9.77 22.49
CA VAL A 14 -44.14 -9.59 21.05
C VAL A 14 -43.87 -8.11 20.72
N LEU A 15 -44.55 -7.16 21.37
CA LEU A 15 -44.26 -5.73 21.18
C LEU A 15 -42.92 -5.29 21.79
N ILE A 16 -42.50 -5.90 22.91
CA ILE A 16 -41.18 -5.62 23.51
C ILE A 16 -40.07 -6.31 22.70
N ALA A 17 -40.32 -7.46 22.08
CA ALA A 17 -39.37 -8.12 21.19
C ALA A 17 -39.16 -7.38 19.84
N PHE A 18 -40.15 -6.60 19.38
CA PHE A 18 -40.03 -5.79 18.15
C PHE A 18 -39.45 -4.38 18.36
N ALA A 19 -39.39 -3.90 19.60
CA ALA A 19 -38.84 -2.58 19.92
C ALA A 19 -37.31 -2.56 20.12
N VAL A 20 -36.64 -3.72 20.11
CA VAL A 20 -35.17 -3.83 20.34
C VAL A 20 -34.34 -3.85 19.04
N ALA A 21 -34.97 -3.87 17.86
CA ALA A 21 -34.26 -4.05 16.59
C ALA A 21 -34.33 -2.84 15.64
N LEU A 22 -34.16 -1.62 16.15
CA LEU A 22 -33.88 -0.42 15.34
C LEU A 22 -33.02 0.55 16.16
N ILE A 23 -31.91 0.07 16.74
CA ILE A 23 -30.82 0.97 17.10
C ILE A 23 -30.15 1.32 15.78
N PRO A 24 -30.20 2.58 15.31
CA PRO A 24 -29.39 2.97 14.16
C PRO A 24 -27.95 2.67 14.55
N PHE A 25 -27.24 1.91 13.73
CA PHE A 25 -25.79 1.78 13.84
C PHE A 25 -25.19 3.17 13.58
N TYR A 26 -25.23 4.05 14.59
CA TYR A 26 -24.42 5.25 14.64
C TYR A 26 -22.99 4.76 14.80
N SER A 27 -22.34 4.52 13.66
CA SER A 27 -20.89 4.38 13.55
C SER A 27 -20.31 5.64 14.21
N HIS A 28 -19.85 5.48 15.44
CA HIS A 28 -19.16 6.54 16.15
C HIS A 28 -17.96 6.96 15.31
N ALA A 29 -17.86 8.27 15.03
CA ALA A 29 -16.58 8.87 14.73
C ALA A 29 -15.60 8.48 15.86
N ALA A 30 -14.31 8.35 15.59
CA ALA A 30 -13.38 8.07 16.67
C ALA A 30 -13.51 9.17 17.74
N ASP A 31 -13.93 8.79 18.95
CA ASP A 31 -13.96 9.71 20.08
C ASP A 31 -12.52 10.04 20.46
N PHE A 32 -12.15 11.31 20.33
CA PHE A 32 -10.85 11.79 20.76
C PHE A 32 -10.86 12.00 22.29
N PRO A 33 -9.76 11.73 23.01
CA PRO A 33 -8.42 11.41 22.51
C PRO A 33 -8.29 9.98 21.98
N VAL A 34 -7.50 9.83 20.91
CA VAL A 34 -7.18 8.53 20.30
C VAL A 34 -5.70 8.24 20.48
N THR A 35 -5.36 7.01 20.88
CA THR A 35 -3.99 6.52 20.96
C THR A 35 -3.77 5.33 20.03
N VAL A 36 -2.68 5.35 19.27
CA VAL A 36 -2.23 4.22 18.45
C VAL A 36 -0.75 3.94 18.68
N LYS A 37 -0.29 2.75 18.27
CA LYS A 37 1.14 2.42 18.20
C LYS A 37 1.67 2.77 16.82
N ASP A 38 2.79 3.49 16.77
CA ASP A 38 3.48 3.84 15.54
C ASP A 38 4.43 2.73 15.06
N GLY A 39 5.10 2.96 13.92
CA GLY A 39 6.06 2.01 13.34
C GLY A 39 7.26 1.70 14.23
N LYS A 40 7.54 2.50 15.26
CA LYS A 40 8.62 2.26 16.22
C LYS A 40 8.10 1.68 17.54
N GLY A 41 6.80 1.42 17.65
CA GLY A 41 6.16 0.88 18.85
C GLY A 41 5.84 1.94 19.92
N TYR A 42 6.04 3.23 19.62
CA TYR A 42 5.68 4.31 20.53
C TYR A 42 4.18 4.57 20.50
N SER A 43 3.62 4.89 21.66
CA SER A 43 2.22 5.31 21.76
C SER A 43 2.10 6.77 21.35
N ILE A 44 1.33 7.05 20.30
CA ILE A 44 1.05 8.39 19.81
C ILE A 44 -0.40 8.71 20.13
N THR A 45 -0.62 9.80 20.87
CA THR A 45 -1.96 10.27 21.27
C THR A 45 -2.31 11.55 20.53
N VAL A 46 -3.42 11.54 19.82
CA VAL A 46 -4.04 12.72 19.22
C VAL A 46 -5.23 13.12 20.08
N LYS A 47 -5.24 14.35 20.59
CA LYS A 47 -6.24 14.83 21.56
C LYS A 47 -7.56 15.28 20.94
N GLN A 48 -7.53 15.67 19.66
CA GLN A 48 -8.67 16.21 18.93
C GLN A 48 -8.51 15.92 17.44
N LYS A 49 -9.61 15.92 16.69
CA LYS A 49 -9.60 15.66 15.25
C LYS A 49 -8.66 16.64 14.52
N PRO A 50 -7.54 16.19 13.92
CA PRO A 50 -6.51 17.09 13.38
C PRO A 50 -7.03 17.81 12.14
N GLN A 51 -6.77 19.11 12.04
CA GLN A 51 -7.19 19.98 10.93
C GLN A 51 -6.02 20.44 10.05
N ARG A 52 -4.77 20.15 10.42
CA ARG A 52 -3.55 20.56 9.73
C ARG A 52 -2.56 19.39 9.69
N ILE A 53 -2.89 18.39 8.89
CA ILE A 53 -2.12 17.16 8.73
C ILE A 53 -1.00 17.39 7.72
N LEU A 54 0.21 16.98 8.06
CA LEU A 54 1.36 17.01 7.16
C LEU A 54 1.95 15.60 7.03
N SER A 55 2.08 15.13 5.79
CA SER A 55 2.65 13.82 5.46
C SER A 55 3.98 13.99 4.71
N LEU A 56 4.97 13.16 5.04
CA LEU A 56 6.33 13.20 4.47
C LEU A 56 6.69 11.93 3.69
N ALA A 57 5.71 11.09 3.32
CA ALA A 57 5.95 9.89 2.54
C ALA A 57 4.81 9.62 1.54
N LEU A 58 5.15 9.14 0.34
CA LEU A 58 4.17 8.80 -0.68
C LEU A 58 3.14 7.76 -0.21
N GLN A 59 3.59 6.76 0.57
CA GLN A 59 2.72 5.77 1.22
C GLN A 59 1.53 6.42 1.93
N THR A 60 1.83 7.41 2.78
CA THR A 60 0.83 8.05 3.64
C THR A 60 0.11 9.17 2.90
N ASP A 61 0.74 9.81 1.91
CA ASP A 61 0.08 10.74 0.99
C ASP A 61 -1.09 10.05 0.26
N GLU A 62 -0.83 8.88 -0.32
CA GLU A 62 -1.83 8.11 -1.06
C GLU A 62 -3.01 7.67 -0.18
N ILE A 63 -2.73 7.19 1.04
CA ILE A 63 -3.76 6.80 2.00
C ILE A 63 -4.59 8.01 2.43
N LEU A 64 -3.93 9.11 2.84
CA LEU A 64 -4.62 10.30 3.34
C LEU A 64 -5.49 10.96 2.27
N LEU A 65 -5.01 11.10 1.03
CA LEU A 65 -5.79 11.74 -0.04
C LEU A 65 -7.06 10.96 -0.41
N ASN A 66 -7.13 9.67 -0.11
CA ASN A 66 -8.31 8.85 -0.32
C ASN A 66 -9.26 8.80 0.90
N MET A 67 -8.88 9.44 2.00
CA MET A 67 -9.55 9.27 3.29
C MET A 67 -9.92 10.60 3.96
N VAL A 68 -9.06 11.61 3.82
CA VAL A 68 -9.14 12.92 4.47
C VAL A 68 -9.38 13.99 3.42
N SER A 69 -10.29 14.93 3.71
CA SER A 69 -10.51 16.09 2.86
C SER A 69 -9.24 16.94 2.72
N ALA A 70 -8.91 17.37 1.50
CA ALA A 70 -7.69 18.10 1.18
C ALA A 70 -7.50 19.39 2.01
N ASN A 71 -8.59 20.05 2.43
CA ASN A 71 -8.53 21.25 3.27
C ASN A 71 -7.93 21.00 4.67
N ARG A 72 -7.89 19.76 5.14
CA ARG A 72 -7.26 19.36 6.40
C ARG A 72 -5.80 18.94 6.25
N ILE A 73 -5.28 18.90 5.02
CA ILE A 73 -3.91 18.52 4.72
C ILE A 73 -3.14 19.79 4.37
N VAL A 74 -2.20 20.19 5.23
CA VAL A 74 -1.37 21.38 4.97
C VAL A 74 -0.20 21.05 4.03
N GLY A 75 0.23 19.79 4.00
CA GLY A 75 1.37 19.37 3.19
C GLY A 75 1.42 17.88 2.91
N LEU A 76 1.88 17.55 1.71
CA LEU A 76 2.22 16.19 1.28
C LEU A 76 3.72 16.10 1.05
N SER A 77 4.24 14.89 0.86
CA SER A 77 5.63 14.73 0.45
C SER A 77 5.85 15.27 -0.96
N ILE A 78 7.09 15.62 -1.29
CA ILE A 78 7.48 15.99 -2.67
C ILE A 78 7.17 14.88 -3.70
N PHE A 79 7.02 13.63 -3.25
CA PHE A 79 6.77 12.49 -4.13
C PHE A 79 5.31 12.42 -4.62
N ALA A 80 4.38 13.15 -3.99
CA ALA A 80 2.97 13.13 -4.39
C ALA A 80 2.74 13.60 -5.84
N ASP A 81 3.64 14.42 -6.39
CA ASP A 81 3.57 14.95 -7.76
C ASP A 81 4.33 14.08 -8.79
N ASP A 82 5.02 13.03 -8.36
CA ASP A 82 5.77 12.15 -9.26
C ASP A 82 4.81 11.28 -10.10
N LYS A 83 4.62 11.66 -11.36
CA LYS A 83 3.74 10.97 -12.31
C LYS A 83 4.12 9.51 -12.57
N ASN A 84 5.36 9.11 -12.28
CA ASN A 84 5.82 7.74 -12.50
C ASN A 84 5.50 6.82 -11.33
N ASN A 85 5.36 7.36 -10.12
CA ASN A 85 5.25 6.56 -8.89
C ASN A 85 3.99 6.84 -8.07
N SER A 86 3.41 8.05 -8.18
CA SER A 86 2.22 8.47 -7.43
C SER A 86 0.93 8.13 -8.16
N ASN A 87 0.03 7.44 -7.47
CA ASN A 87 -1.33 7.18 -7.94
C ASN A 87 -2.27 8.38 -7.74
N VAL A 88 -1.82 9.41 -7.00
CA VAL A 88 -2.67 10.48 -6.48
C VAL A 88 -2.29 11.86 -6.99
N VAL A 89 -1.47 11.97 -8.05
CA VAL A 89 -1.03 13.25 -8.63
C VAL A 89 -2.19 14.23 -8.85
N ASN A 90 -3.35 13.75 -9.33
CA ASN A 90 -4.51 14.60 -9.55
C ASN A 90 -5.19 15.04 -8.24
N LEU A 91 -5.27 14.17 -7.22
CA LEU A 91 -5.80 14.52 -5.91
C LEU A 91 -4.86 15.49 -5.18
N ALA A 92 -3.56 15.30 -5.34
CA ALA A 92 -2.51 16.09 -4.70
C ALA A 92 -2.53 17.57 -5.13
N LYS A 93 -3.05 17.90 -6.33
CA LYS A 93 -3.25 19.29 -6.79
C LYS A 93 -4.13 20.12 -5.83
N ASN A 94 -5.01 19.47 -5.08
CA ASN A 94 -5.89 20.14 -4.11
C ASN A 94 -5.18 20.50 -2.80
N VAL A 95 -3.94 20.03 -2.60
CA VAL A 95 -3.10 20.35 -1.44
C VAL A 95 -1.94 21.22 -1.89
N LYS A 96 -1.81 22.42 -1.30
CA LYS A 96 -0.82 23.40 -1.75
C LYS A 96 0.63 23.06 -1.36
N GLY A 97 0.84 22.44 -0.21
CA GLY A 97 2.17 22.21 0.34
C GLY A 97 2.86 20.94 -0.15
N ARG A 98 4.17 21.04 -0.43
CA ARG A 98 5.08 19.91 -0.70
C ARG A 98 6.31 20.03 0.18
N TYR A 99 6.66 18.93 0.85
CA TYR A 99 7.72 18.92 1.85
C TYR A 99 8.62 17.70 1.70
N SER A 100 9.92 17.91 1.86
CA SER A 100 10.89 16.86 2.12
C SER A 100 11.14 16.76 3.61
N SER A 101 11.60 15.61 4.09
CA SER A 101 12.11 15.46 5.47
C SER A 101 13.27 16.40 5.82
N ASN A 102 13.90 17.02 4.82
CA ASN A 102 14.94 18.04 5.00
C ASN A 102 14.38 19.44 5.29
N ASP A 103 13.10 19.70 4.99
CA ASP A 103 12.48 21.02 5.10
C ASP A 103 12.03 21.35 6.54
N ILE A 104 12.86 21.10 7.55
CA ILE A 104 12.49 21.17 8.99
C ILE A 104 11.82 22.50 9.33
N GLU A 105 12.45 23.63 8.97
CA GLU A 105 11.91 24.96 9.26
C GLU A 105 10.58 25.22 8.56
N LYS A 106 10.44 24.78 7.30
CA LYS A 106 9.18 24.94 6.54
C LYS A 106 8.07 24.07 7.13
N ILE A 107 8.40 22.85 7.58
CA ILE A 107 7.45 21.95 8.26
C ILE A 107 6.95 22.61 9.55
N ILE A 108 7.83 23.21 10.35
CA ILE A 108 7.45 23.93 11.58
C ILE A 108 6.60 25.16 11.25
N ALA A 109 7.02 25.95 10.25
CA ALA A 109 6.30 27.14 9.80
C ALA A 109 4.90 26.82 9.25
N ALA A 110 4.69 25.62 8.73
CA ALA A 110 3.38 25.13 8.29
C ALA A 110 2.38 24.94 9.46
N LYS A 111 2.86 24.98 10.72
CA LYS A 111 2.05 24.82 11.94
C LYS A 111 1.11 23.60 11.87
N PRO A 112 1.62 22.38 11.62
CA PRO A 112 0.79 21.18 11.60
C PRO A 112 0.29 20.83 13.01
N ASP A 113 -0.83 20.13 13.08
CA ASP A 113 -1.38 19.55 14.31
C ASP A 113 -1.33 18.01 14.34
N LEU A 114 -0.88 17.39 13.25
CA LEU A 114 -0.42 16.00 13.17
C LEU A 114 0.64 15.91 12.06
N VAL A 115 1.81 15.35 12.36
CA VAL A 115 2.85 15.07 11.36
C VAL A 115 3.04 13.57 11.20
N ILE A 116 3.09 13.10 9.97
CA ILE A 116 3.30 11.70 9.61
C ILE A 116 4.62 11.58 8.86
N VAL A 117 5.54 10.79 9.40
CA VAL A 117 6.90 10.59 8.86
C VAL A 117 7.11 9.15 8.43
N PRO A 118 7.95 8.87 7.42
CA PRO A 118 8.18 7.50 6.97
C PRO A 118 8.84 6.64 8.05
N TYR A 119 8.58 5.33 8.02
CA TYR A 119 9.25 4.34 8.86
C TYR A 119 10.78 4.47 8.87
N TYR A 120 11.37 4.81 7.73
CA TYR A 120 12.82 4.95 7.53
C TYR A 120 13.33 6.39 7.73
N ILE A 121 12.57 7.25 8.42
CA ILE A 121 13.04 8.60 8.76
C ILE A 121 14.38 8.52 9.49
N ASP A 122 15.31 9.39 9.09
CA ASP A 122 16.60 9.52 9.77
C ASP A 122 16.40 10.03 11.21
N LYS A 123 17.16 9.47 12.15
CA LYS A 123 17.03 9.79 13.57
C LYS A 123 17.31 11.26 13.86
N SER A 124 18.33 11.86 13.23
CA SER A 124 18.66 13.27 13.45
C SER A 124 17.52 14.18 12.99
N LYS A 125 16.90 13.87 11.85
CA LYS A 125 15.74 14.61 11.32
C LYS A 125 14.52 14.45 12.22
N TYR A 126 14.24 13.24 12.68
CA TYR A 126 13.16 12.98 13.63
C TYR A 126 13.35 13.77 14.94
N ASP A 127 14.56 13.76 15.50
CA ASP A 127 14.90 14.48 16.73
C ASP A 127 14.73 16.01 16.54
N LEU A 128 15.10 16.56 15.38
CA LEU A 128 14.87 17.98 15.04
C LEU A 128 13.38 18.32 14.94
N LEU A 129 12.59 17.50 14.24
CA LEU A 129 11.13 17.68 14.15
C LEU A 129 10.48 17.65 15.53
N LYS A 130 10.88 16.69 16.37
CA LYS A 130 10.35 16.52 17.73
C LYS A 130 10.66 17.72 18.64
N LYS A 131 11.82 18.37 18.46
CA LYS A 131 12.18 19.59 19.20
C LYS A 131 11.38 20.82 18.73
N GLY A 132 11.17 20.93 17.42
CA GLY A 132 10.53 22.11 16.82
C GLY A 132 9.01 22.09 16.82
N LEU A 133 8.40 20.91 16.80
CA LEU A 133 6.95 20.74 16.74
C LEU A 133 6.33 20.53 18.13
N LYS A 134 5.16 21.13 18.34
CA LYS A 134 4.34 20.95 19.55
C LYS A 134 3.16 19.99 19.35
N CYS A 135 3.12 19.30 18.21
CA CYS A 135 2.06 18.37 17.84
C CYS A 135 2.56 16.91 17.81
N PRO A 136 1.64 15.92 17.82
CA PRO A 136 2.01 14.52 17.67
C PRO A 136 2.73 14.25 16.34
N ILE A 137 3.82 13.48 16.41
CA ILE A 137 4.54 12.96 15.25
C ILE A 137 4.32 11.45 15.23
N TYR A 138 3.67 10.95 14.17
CA TYR A 138 3.44 9.53 13.95
C TYR A 138 4.42 8.99 12.91
N VAL A 139 5.15 7.94 13.27
CA VAL A 139 6.02 7.22 12.34
C VAL A 139 5.21 6.12 11.64
N SER A 140 5.14 6.14 10.31
CA SER A 140 4.41 5.13 9.54
C SER A 140 4.94 3.72 9.78
N LEU A 141 4.06 2.71 9.64
CA LEU A 141 4.48 1.31 9.65
C LEU A 141 5.35 0.99 8.44
N ASN A 142 6.26 0.03 8.59
CA ASN A 142 7.03 -0.51 7.48
C ASN A 142 6.09 -1.17 6.46
N PRO A 143 5.97 -0.65 5.22
CA PRO A 143 5.01 -1.14 4.23
C PRO A 143 5.51 -2.39 3.50
N ASN A 144 5.98 -3.40 4.21
CA ASN A 144 6.54 -4.62 3.63
C ASN A 144 5.53 -5.78 3.47
N SER A 145 4.28 -5.57 3.90
CA SER A 145 3.21 -6.56 3.85
C SER A 145 1.84 -5.90 3.67
N ILE A 146 0.89 -6.63 3.06
CA ILE A 146 -0.51 -6.17 2.99
C ILE A 146 -1.10 -5.99 4.39
N VAL A 147 -0.68 -6.82 5.35
CA VAL A 147 -1.08 -6.71 6.76
C VAL A 147 -0.66 -5.35 7.32
N ASN A 148 0.61 -4.95 7.15
CA ASN A 148 1.07 -3.65 7.62
C ASN A 148 0.42 -2.48 6.88
N ILE A 149 0.16 -2.62 5.58
CA ILE A 149 -0.54 -1.58 4.80
C ILE A 149 -1.97 -1.39 5.35
N LYS A 150 -2.71 -2.48 5.59
CA LYS A 150 -4.04 -2.40 6.21
C LYS A 150 -3.99 -1.83 7.62
N GLN A 151 -3.01 -2.24 8.42
CA GLN A 151 -2.84 -1.70 9.77
C GLN A 151 -2.50 -0.21 9.75
N GLU A 152 -1.71 0.26 8.79
CA GLU A 152 -1.43 1.68 8.58
C GLU A 152 -2.71 2.44 8.25
N ILE A 153 -3.58 1.91 7.37
CA ILE A 153 -4.89 2.51 7.08
C ILE A 153 -5.75 2.58 8.35
N ILE A 154 -5.78 1.52 9.17
CA ILE A 154 -6.49 1.53 10.45
C ILE A 154 -5.93 2.62 11.36
N ASN A 155 -4.62 2.69 11.54
CA ASN A 155 -3.96 3.69 12.40
C ASN A 155 -4.26 5.11 11.93
N LEU A 156 -4.09 5.40 10.64
CA LEU A 156 -4.37 6.71 10.07
C LEU A 156 -5.87 7.06 10.16
N SER A 157 -6.77 6.09 9.96
CA SER A 157 -8.22 6.34 10.07
C SER A 157 -8.61 6.75 11.49
N LYS A 158 -7.97 6.13 12.51
CA LYS A 158 -8.14 6.49 13.91
C LYS A 158 -7.57 7.86 14.21
N LEU A 159 -6.31 8.11 13.85
CA LEU A 159 -5.61 9.37 14.08
C LEU A 159 -6.30 10.57 13.42
N THR A 160 -6.93 10.36 12.27
CA THR A 160 -7.60 11.42 11.49
C THR A 160 -9.10 11.51 11.77
N GLY A 161 -9.69 10.57 12.50
CA GLY A 161 -11.13 10.49 12.75
C GLY A 161 -11.95 10.13 11.51
N GLU A 162 -11.36 9.39 10.57
CA GLU A 162 -11.94 8.96 9.29
C GLU A 162 -12.14 7.43 9.23
N ILE A 163 -12.68 6.84 10.31
CA ILE A 163 -12.84 5.39 10.49
C ILE A 163 -13.58 4.74 9.30
N GLN A 164 -14.71 5.31 8.89
CA GLN A 164 -15.53 4.75 7.80
C GLN A 164 -14.78 4.76 6.46
N LYS A 165 -14.01 5.82 6.18
CA LYS A 165 -13.20 5.91 4.96
C LYS A 165 -12.03 4.91 5.00
N GLY A 166 -11.41 4.72 6.17
CA GLY A 166 -10.40 3.67 6.36
C GLY A 166 -10.97 2.26 6.14
N GLN A 167 -12.15 1.97 6.68
CA GLN A 167 -12.85 0.70 6.45
C GLN A 167 -13.19 0.50 4.96
N ALA A 168 -13.66 1.55 4.27
CA ALA A 168 -13.94 1.49 2.83
C ALA A 168 -12.68 1.17 2.02
N LEU A 169 -11.53 1.76 2.37
CA LEU A 169 -10.25 1.46 1.71
C LEU A 169 -9.79 0.01 1.96
N ILE A 170 -9.94 -0.49 3.18
CA ILE A 170 -9.61 -1.91 3.48
C ILE A 170 -10.54 -2.84 2.71
N LYS A 171 -11.84 -2.52 2.66
CA LYS A 171 -12.81 -3.29 1.87
C LYS A 171 -12.44 -3.32 0.39
N TYR A 172 -12.07 -2.17 -0.18
CA TYR A 172 -11.56 -2.09 -1.55
C TYR A 172 -10.38 -3.04 -1.79
N MET A 173 -9.40 -3.03 -0.88
CA MET A 173 -8.26 -3.93 -0.97
C MET A 173 -8.70 -5.40 -0.91
N ASP A 174 -9.57 -5.75 0.04
CA ASP A 174 -10.08 -7.10 0.23
C ASP A 174 -10.86 -7.62 -0.96
N ASP A 175 -11.75 -6.79 -1.52
CA ASP A 175 -12.54 -7.15 -2.69
C ASP A 175 -11.63 -7.43 -3.90
N LYS A 176 -10.64 -6.58 -4.15
CA LYS A 176 -9.66 -6.74 -5.25
C LYS A 176 -8.78 -7.97 -5.07
N ILE A 177 -8.25 -8.19 -3.87
CA ILE A 177 -7.45 -9.37 -3.56
C ILE A 177 -8.29 -10.65 -3.73
N ASN A 178 -9.50 -10.68 -3.18
CA ASN A 178 -10.40 -11.82 -3.28
C ASN A 178 -10.80 -12.12 -4.74
N PHE A 179 -11.02 -11.09 -5.55
CA PHE A 179 -11.29 -11.25 -6.97
C PHE A 179 -10.14 -11.99 -7.67
N VAL A 180 -8.89 -11.56 -7.46
CA VAL A 180 -7.71 -12.19 -8.06
C VAL A 180 -7.52 -13.61 -7.53
N GLN A 181 -7.57 -13.79 -6.20
CA GLN A 181 -7.37 -15.09 -5.56
C GLN A 181 -8.40 -16.13 -6.01
N LYS A 182 -9.67 -15.76 -6.21
CA LYS A 182 -10.70 -16.66 -6.74
C LYS A 182 -10.38 -17.18 -8.14
N LYS A 183 -9.67 -16.40 -8.96
CA LYS A 183 -9.25 -16.81 -10.31
C LYS A 183 -8.03 -17.72 -10.26
N VAL A 184 -7.05 -17.42 -9.42
CA VAL A 184 -5.77 -18.15 -9.39
C VAL A 184 -5.74 -19.36 -8.44
N LYS A 185 -6.77 -19.58 -7.61
CA LYS A 185 -6.81 -20.67 -6.60
C LYS A 185 -6.67 -22.08 -7.17
N TYR A 186 -7.10 -22.33 -8.40
CA TYR A 186 -7.10 -23.66 -9.02
C TYR A 186 -5.93 -23.90 -9.98
N LEU A 187 -4.94 -23.00 -10.00
CA LEU A 187 -3.72 -23.19 -10.77
C LEU A 187 -2.95 -24.41 -10.25
N ARG A 188 -2.81 -25.44 -11.09
CA ARG A 188 -2.00 -26.63 -10.78
C ARG A 188 -0.51 -26.34 -10.78
N LYS A 189 -0.05 -25.43 -11.63
CA LYS A 189 1.34 -24.99 -11.74
C LYS A 189 1.40 -23.48 -11.73
N LYS A 190 2.14 -22.92 -10.77
CA LYS A 190 2.41 -21.48 -10.69
C LYS A 190 3.65 -21.14 -11.51
N LYS A 191 3.64 -19.96 -12.12
CA LYS A 191 4.80 -19.39 -12.81
C LYS A 191 5.77 -18.76 -11.83
N TYR A 192 7.06 -18.82 -12.13
CA TYR A 192 8.10 -18.09 -11.44
C TYR A 192 8.27 -16.69 -12.05
N VAL A 193 8.23 -15.67 -11.20
CA VAL A 193 8.43 -14.27 -11.59
C VAL A 193 9.73 -13.75 -10.97
N LEU A 194 10.48 -12.99 -11.78
CA LEU A 194 11.58 -12.15 -11.34
C LEU A 194 11.18 -10.68 -11.54
N PHE A 195 11.17 -9.90 -10.46
CA PHE A 195 11.12 -8.45 -10.56
C PHE A 195 12.55 -7.94 -10.77
N TYR A 196 12.82 -7.22 -11.86
CA TYR A 196 14.17 -6.84 -12.23
C TYR A 196 14.29 -5.35 -12.55
N THR A 197 15.04 -4.64 -11.70
CA THR A 197 15.38 -3.24 -11.95
C THR A 197 16.72 -3.18 -12.67
N TYR A 198 16.64 -3.18 -14.01
CA TYR A 198 17.79 -3.31 -14.91
C TYR A 198 18.92 -2.31 -14.60
N TYR A 199 18.58 -1.05 -14.29
CA TYR A 199 19.58 -0.01 -14.04
C TYR A 199 20.49 -0.30 -12.83
N PHE A 200 19.95 -0.94 -11.79
CA PHE A 200 20.69 -1.24 -10.56
C PHE A 200 21.16 -2.70 -10.49
N ASN A 201 20.86 -3.52 -11.51
CA ASN A 201 20.99 -4.97 -11.46
C ASN A 201 20.39 -5.56 -10.18
N SER A 202 19.20 -5.11 -9.78
CA SER A 202 18.59 -5.50 -8.51
C SER A 202 17.25 -6.20 -8.67
N THR A 203 16.86 -6.93 -7.64
CA THR A 203 15.57 -7.63 -7.53
C THR A 203 14.93 -7.41 -6.16
N TYR A 204 13.75 -7.98 -5.94
CA TYR A 204 12.99 -7.86 -4.70
C TYR A 204 12.78 -9.25 -4.09
N GLY A 205 13.40 -9.51 -2.95
CA GLY A 205 13.28 -10.76 -2.20
C GLY A 205 12.11 -10.75 -1.22
N LYS A 206 12.18 -11.60 -0.18
CA LYS A 206 11.23 -11.60 0.96
C LYS A 206 11.20 -10.22 1.65
N ASN A 207 10.11 -9.96 2.38
CA ASN A 207 9.89 -8.71 3.13
C ASN A 207 9.82 -7.47 2.22
N THR A 208 9.19 -7.61 1.05
CA THR A 208 8.97 -6.53 0.08
C THR A 208 7.51 -6.56 -0.40
N THR A 209 7.00 -5.43 -0.89
CA THR A 209 5.66 -5.38 -1.49
C THR A 209 5.59 -6.22 -2.76
N GLN A 210 6.67 -6.31 -3.54
CA GLN A 210 6.74 -7.15 -4.75
C GLN A 210 6.59 -8.64 -4.41
N HIS A 211 7.15 -9.09 -3.28
CA HIS A 211 6.91 -10.45 -2.81
C HIS A 211 5.43 -10.70 -2.46
N GLU A 212 4.76 -9.73 -1.83
CA GLU A 212 3.32 -9.84 -1.56
C GLU A 212 2.52 -9.79 -2.85
N ILE A 213 2.83 -8.88 -3.79
CA ILE A 213 2.21 -8.80 -5.11
C ILE A 213 2.27 -10.17 -5.78
N ALA A 214 3.45 -10.80 -5.85
CA ALA A 214 3.60 -12.14 -6.42
C ALA A 214 2.74 -13.19 -5.72
N LYS A 215 2.80 -13.23 -4.38
CA LYS A 215 2.07 -14.19 -3.56
C LYS A 215 0.57 -14.14 -3.81
N TYR A 216 -0.02 -12.94 -3.82
CA TYR A 216 -1.46 -12.77 -4.02
C TYR A 216 -1.87 -12.86 -5.50
N ALA A 217 -0.96 -12.58 -6.45
CA ALA A 217 -1.17 -12.76 -7.88
C ALA A 217 -1.10 -14.23 -8.35
N GLY A 218 -0.78 -15.17 -7.45
CA GLY A 218 -0.69 -16.59 -7.79
C GLY A 218 0.57 -16.96 -8.58
N VAL A 219 1.64 -16.17 -8.46
CA VAL A 219 2.97 -16.45 -9.01
C VAL A 219 3.98 -16.64 -7.88
N ILE A 220 5.14 -17.21 -8.19
CA ILE A 220 6.21 -17.47 -7.22
C ILE A 220 7.35 -16.49 -7.48
N ASN A 221 7.66 -15.62 -6.51
CA ASN A 221 8.82 -14.76 -6.59
C ASN A 221 10.10 -15.61 -6.44
N ILE A 222 10.88 -15.75 -7.52
CA ILE A 222 12.04 -16.63 -7.56
C ILE A 222 13.18 -16.16 -6.65
N ALA A 223 13.39 -14.85 -6.52
CA ALA A 223 14.38 -14.27 -5.62
C ALA A 223 14.05 -14.62 -4.15
N ALA A 224 12.77 -14.63 -3.79
CA ALA A 224 12.34 -15.04 -2.46
C ALA A 224 12.53 -16.54 -2.21
N VAL A 225 12.33 -17.39 -3.21
CA VAL A 225 12.64 -18.83 -3.13
C VAL A 225 14.13 -19.06 -2.93
N ALA A 226 14.98 -18.29 -3.62
CA ALA A 226 16.43 -18.26 -3.45
C ALA A 226 16.91 -17.68 -2.10
N GLY A 227 16.00 -17.37 -1.17
CA GLY A 227 16.33 -16.92 0.18
C GLY A 227 16.67 -15.44 0.30
N LEU A 228 16.61 -14.67 -0.79
CA LEU A 228 16.91 -13.24 -0.79
C LEU A 228 15.87 -12.45 0.02
N LYS A 229 16.31 -11.33 0.60
CA LYS A 229 15.50 -10.41 1.43
C LYS A 229 15.76 -8.98 1.00
N GLY A 230 14.74 -8.11 1.02
CA GLY A 230 14.88 -6.72 0.63
C GLY A 230 15.17 -6.54 -0.87
N TRP A 231 16.07 -5.63 -1.23
CA TRP A 231 16.36 -5.23 -2.62
C TRP A 231 17.80 -5.55 -3.09
N PRO A 232 18.29 -6.80 -2.99
CA PRO A 232 19.68 -7.10 -3.30
C PRO A 232 19.99 -6.95 -4.80
N THR A 233 21.26 -6.73 -5.09
CA THR A 233 21.79 -6.89 -6.45
C THR A 233 21.87 -8.37 -6.82
N ILE A 234 21.74 -8.67 -8.10
CA ILE A 234 21.85 -10.00 -8.68
C ILE A 234 22.73 -9.97 -9.93
N SER A 235 23.39 -11.09 -10.22
CA SER A 235 24.22 -11.25 -11.42
C SER A 235 23.42 -11.79 -12.60
N LYS A 236 23.97 -11.70 -13.81
CA LYS A 236 23.35 -12.30 -15.00
C LYS A 236 23.29 -13.83 -14.89
N GLU A 237 24.32 -14.43 -14.31
CA GLU A 237 24.44 -15.88 -14.09
C GLU A 237 23.31 -16.37 -13.19
N GLN A 238 22.95 -15.62 -12.14
CA GLN A 238 21.81 -15.96 -11.28
C GLN A 238 20.49 -15.93 -12.04
N ILE A 239 20.28 -14.94 -12.93
CA ILE A 239 19.08 -14.88 -13.78
C ILE A 239 18.99 -16.10 -14.70
N LEU A 240 20.13 -16.52 -15.27
CA LEU A 240 20.24 -17.72 -16.12
C LEU A 240 19.96 -19.01 -15.35
N GLU A 241 20.51 -19.14 -14.14
CA GLU A 241 20.32 -20.29 -13.27
C GLU A 241 18.85 -20.43 -12.82
N TRP A 242 18.21 -19.31 -12.47
CA TRP A 242 16.83 -19.27 -12.02
C TRP A 242 15.82 -19.50 -13.15
N ASP A 243 16.15 -19.09 -14.38
CA ASP A 243 15.35 -19.27 -15.60
C ASP A 243 13.83 -19.00 -15.40
N PRO A 244 13.45 -17.75 -15.03
CA PRO A 244 12.09 -17.41 -14.65
C PRO A 244 11.12 -17.48 -15.84
N ASP A 245 9.85 -17.80 -15.55
CA ASP A 245 8.78 -17.80 -16.57
C ASP A 245 8.39 -16.37 -16.99
N ILE A 246 8.51 -15.40 -16.08
CA ILE A 246 8.16 -13.99 -16.29
C ILE A 246 9.25 -13.10 -15.70
N ILE A 247 9.64 -12.06 -16.44
CA ILE A 247 10.48 -10.98 -15.93
C ILE A 247 9.66 -9.69 -15.95
N VAL A 248 9.49 -9.06 -14.80
CA VAL A 248 8.81 -7.77 -14.65
C VAL A 248 9.87 -6.68 -14.58
N ILE A 249 9.85 -5.78 -15.57
CA ILE A 249 10.63 -4.54 -15.58
C ILE A 249 9.72 -3.39 -15.13
N PRO A 250 10.15 -2.55 -14.17
CA PRO A 250 9.41 -1.35 -13.78
C PRO A 250 9.17 -0.41 -14.97
N SER A 251 8.01 0.24 -15.04
CA SER A 251 7.69 1.20 -16.11
C SER A 251 8.49 2.48 -15.99
N ALA A 252 8.84 2.90 -14.76
CA ALA A 252 9.70 4.06 -14.55
C ALA A 252 11.13 3.71 -14.95
N SER A 253 11.76 4.60 -15.70
CA SER A 253 13.19 4.48 -15.97
C SER A 253 13.98 5.23 -14.92
N TYR A 254 14.91 4.52 -14.29
CA TYR A 254 15.87 5.09 -13.34
C TYR A 254 17.11 5.67 -14.05
N ASN A 255 17.12 5.67 -15.39
CA ASN A 255 18.11 6.35 -16.22
C ASN A 255 17.42 7.43 -17.07
N PRO A 256 17.79 8.71 -16.94
CA PRO A 256 17.16 9.80 -17.70
C PRO A 256 17.34 9.67 -19.23
N LYS A 257 18.27 8.83 -19.70
CA LYS A 257 18.57 8.62 -21.12
C LYS A 257 17.93 7.37 -21.71
N LYS A 258 17.21 6.57 -20.92
CA LYS A 258 16.59 5.32 -21.37
C LYS A 258 15.15 5.22 -20.93
N THR A 259 14.35 4.46 -21.65
CA THR A 259 12.99 4.06 -21.30
C THR A 259 12.98 2.62 -20.79
N SER A 260 11.92 2.24 -20.07
CA SER A 260 11.67 0.84 -19.69
C SER A 260 11.56 -0.08 -20.91
N GLN A 261 11.02 0.42 -22.02
CA GLN A 261 10.98 -0.32 -23.29
C GLN A 261 12.37 -0.62 -23.84
N GLN A 262 13.29 0.35 -23.80
CA GLN A 262 14.68 0.10 -24.21
C GLN A 262 15.36 -0.93 -23.31
N TYR A 263 15.06 -0.98 -22.00
CA TYR A 263 15.56 -2.05 -21.13
C TYR A 263 15.02 -3.42 -21.50
N VAL A 264 13.73 -3.54 -21.85
CA VAL A 264 13.16 -4.80 -22.37
C VAL A 264 13.89 -5.25 -23.63
N GLU A 265 14.14 -4.33 -24.56
CA GLU A 265 14.82 -4.63 -25.82
C GLU A 265 16.28 -5.05 -25.60
N GLU A 266 17.02 -4.33 -24.76
CA GLU A 266 18.40 -4.68 -24.39
C GLU A 266 18.44 -6.06 -23.74
N PHE A 267 17.52 -6.35 -22.80
CA PHE A 267 17.43 -7.65 -22.15
C PHE A 267 17.15 -8.77 -23.16
N LYS A 268 16.23 -8.58 -24.10
CA LYS A 268 15.89 -9.58 -25.12
C LYS A 268 16.99 -9.78 -26.18
N LYS A 269 17.77 -8.73 -26.47
CA LYS A 269 18.88 -8.77 -27.45
C LYS A 269 20.17 -9.35 -26.87
N ASP A 270 20.30 -9.42 -25.55
CA ASP A 270 21.47 -10.03 -24.90
C ASP A 270 21.59 -11.52 -25.31
N PRO A 271 22.69 -11.93 -25.99
CA PRO A 271 22.87 -13.30 -26.43
C PRO A 271 22.79 -14.34 -25.30
N ALA A 272 23.20 -13.96 -24.08
CA ALA A 272 23.13 -14.85 -22.92
C ALA A 272 21.67 -15.19 -22.55
N PHE A 273 20.76 -14.23 -22.69
CA PHE A 273 19.36 -14.36 -22.29
C PHE A 273 18.45 -14.97 -23.36
N LYS A 274 18.95 -15.16 -24.60
CA LYS A 274 18.16 -15.72 -25.72
C LYS A 274 17.46 -17.04 -25.39
N ASN A 275 18.05 -17.83 -24.49
CA ASN A 275 17.54 -19.13 -24.10
C ASN A 275 16.57 -19.16 -22.91
N LEU A 276 16.43 -18.04 -22.18
CA LEU A 276 15.54 -17.94 -21.02
C LEU A 276 14.07 -18.20 -21.41
N LYS A 277 13.33 -18.88 -20.55
CA LYS A 277 11.87 -19.10 -20.71
C LYS A 277 11.14 -17.79 -20.93
N ALA A 278 11.39 -16.77 -20.11
CA ALA A 278 10.75 -15.47 -20.24
C ALA A 278 11.03 -14.80 -21.61
N VAL A 279 12.22 -14.96 -22.18
CA VAL A 279 12.56 -14.39 -23.49
C VAL A 279 11.86 -15.16 -24.62
N LYS A 280 11.96 -16.51 -24.62
CA LYS A 280 11.31 -17.38 -25.62
C LYS A 280 9.80 -17.20 -25.67
N ASN A 281 9.18 -17.01 -24.50
CA ASN A 281 7.72 -16.87 -24.36
C ASN A 281 7.25 -15.41 -24.41
N ASN A 282 8.11 -14.46 -24.82
CA ASN A 282 7.80 -13.03 -24.85
C ASN A 282 7.20 -12.48 -23.54
N SER A 283 7.68 -13.01 -22.41
CA SER A 283 7.20 -12.74 -21.04
C SER A 283 8.20 -11.89 -20.23
N VAL A 284 9.02 -11.09 -20.92
CA VAL A 284 9.70 -9.92 -20.34
C VAL A 284 8.76 -8.74 -20.54
N ILE A 285 8.10 -8.34 -19.46
CA ILE A 285 6.95 -7.41 -19.47
C ILE A 285 7.26 -6.16 -18.65
N ILE A 286 6.58 -5.07 -18.99
CA ILE A 286 6.58 -3.83 -18.21
C ILE A 286 5.27 -3.78 -17.43
N LEU A 287 5.36 -3.50 -16.13
CA LEU A 287 4.21 -3.18 -15.30
C LEU A 287 4.36 -1.76 -14.74
N ASP A 288 3.24 -1.09 -14.51
CA ASP A 288 3.20 0.30 -14.04
C ASP A 288 3.81 0.44 -12.65
N ASP A 289 4.82 1.29 -12.48
CA ASP A 289 5.51 1.51 -11.20
C ASP A 289 4.57 2.00 -10.12
N ARG A 290 3.54 2.77 -10.48
CA ARG A 290 2.49 3.18 -9.55
C ARG A 290 1.77 1.98 -8.92
N HIS A 291 1.80 0.82 -9.55
CA HIS A 291 1.16 -0.40 -9.06
C HIS A 291 2.17 -1.43 -8.52
N VAL A 292 3.37 -1.54 -9.10
CA VAL A 292 4.35 -2.57 -8.70
C VAL A 292 5.47 -2.09 -7.77
N GLN A 293 5.65 -0.76 -7.64
CA GLN A 293 6.55 -0.15 -6.65
C GLN A 293 5.78 0.50 -5.49
N THR A 294 4.45 0.53 -5.54
CA THR A 294 3.64 1.13 -4.48
C THR A 294 3.77 0.40 -3.15
N VAL A 295 3.61 1.20 -2.11
CA VAL A 295 3.67 0.83 -0.69
C VAL A 295 2.39 1.19 0.05
N SER A 296 1.31 1.52 -0.68
CA SER A 296 0.00 1.87 -0.14
C SER A 296 -1.10 0.87 -0.55
N HIS A 297 -2.37 1.22 -0.32
CA HIS A 297 -3.53 0.42 -0.72
C HIS A 297 -3.60 0.12 -2.23
N TYR A 298 -2.92 0.89 -3.08
CA TYR A 298 -2.82 0.61 -4.52
C TYR A 298 -2.02 -0.65 -4.87
N ILE A 299 -1.36 -1.30 -3.89
CA ILE A 299 -0.70 -2.61 -4.07
C ILE A 299 -1.63 -3.66 -4.70
N VAL A 300 -2.94 -3.53 -4.50
CA VAL A 300 -3.94 -4.44 -5.08
C VAL A 300 -4.09 -4.31 -6.60
N GLU A 301 -3.76 -3.16 -7.17
CA GLU A 301 -3.68 -3.02 -8.63
C GLU A 301 -2.45 -3.76 -9.17
N GLY A 302 -1.31 -3.72 -8.47
CA GLY A 302 -0.13 -4.52 -8.82
C GLY A 302 -0.39 -6.04 -8.77
N ILE A 303 -1.17 -6.49 -7.77
CA ILE A 303 -1.63 -7.88 -7.67
C ILE A 303 -2.47 -8.27 -8.90
N TYR A 304 -3.42 -7.41 -9.28
CA TYR A 304 -4.27 -7.63 -10.44
C TYR A 304 -3.49 -7.64 -11.75
N ASP A 305 -2.64 -6.64 -11.98
CA ASP A 305 -1.86 -6.48 -13.21
C ASP A 305 -0.91 -7.65 -13.42
N LEU A 306 -0.20 -8.08 -12.37
CA LEU A 306 0.69 -9.22 -12.45
C LEU A 306 -0.08 -10.52 -12.70
N ALA A 307 -1.21 -10.73 -12.03
CA ALA A 307 -2.02 -11.94 -12.24
C ALA A 307 -2.58 -11.99 -13.66
N LYS A 308 -3.07 -10.86 -14.18
CA LYS A 308 -3.58 -10.73 -15.55
C LYS A 308 -2.47 -10.96 -16.58
N ALA A 309 -1.28 -10.41 -16.38
CA ALA A 309 -0.14 -10.64 -17.26
C ALA A 309 0.35 -12.09 -17.21
N ALA A 310 0.37 -12.71 -16.02
CA ALA A 310 0.81 -14.09 -15.86
C ALA A 310 -0.18 -15.11 -16.42
N TYR A 311 -1.48 -14.87 -16.28
CA TYR A 311 -2.55 -15.81 -16.60
C TYR A 311 -3.73 -15.14 -17.33
N PRO A 312 -3.51 -14.57 -18.53
CA PRO A 312 -4.52 -13.75 -19.21
C PRO A 312 -5.83 -14.51 -19.48
N TYR A 313 -5.78 -15.83 -19.65
CA TYR A 313 -6.95 -16.69 -19.86
C TYR A 313 -7.91 -16.74 -18.66
N LEU A 314 -7.46 -16.39 -17.46
CA LEU A 314 -8.31 -16.33 -16.26
C LEU A 314 -9.08 -15.00 -16.13
N PHE A 315 -8.71 -13.99 -16.91
CA PHE A 315 -9.22 -12.61 -16.81
C PHE A 315 -9.98 -12.16 -18.06
N LYS A 316 -10.38 -13.12 -18.90
CA LYS A 316 -11.33 -12.91 -19.99
C LYS A 316 -12.76 -12.83 -19.46
#